data_AF-F3L2H9-F1
#
_entry.id   AF-F3L2H9-F1
#
_cell.length_a   1.000
_cell.length_b   1.000
_cell.length_c   1.000
_cell.angle_alpha   90.00
_cell.angle_beta   90.00
_cell.angle_gamma   90.00
#
_symmetry.space_group_name_H-M   'P 1'
#
loop_
_entity.id
_entity.type
_entity.pdbx_description
1 polymer ?
#
loop_
_entity_poly.entity_id
_entity_poly.type
_entity_poly.pdbx_seq_one_letter_code
_entity_poly.pdbx_strand_id
1 'polypeptide(L)'
;MVALYAANKIRPPRIAFREGIDIAFVEALVAGEEEQDRFNYWLDHYRKERRRERLQKTRKLVGSARFEQESRIERELKNDTL
;
A
#
# COMPACT_ATOMS: atom_id res chain seq x y z
N MET A 1 -11.52 1.93 2.90
CA MET A 1 -10.79 0.89 3.64
C MET A 1 -10.05 -0.09 2.73
N VAL A 2 -10.68 -0.67 1.69
CA VAL A 2 -10.02 -1.60 0.75
C VAL A 2 -8.72 -1.04 0.14
N ALA A 3 -8.74 0.21 -0.36
CA ALA A 3 -7.55 0.87 -0.92
C ALA A 3 -6.38 1.00 0.08
N LEU A 4 -6.67 1.25 1.38
CA LEU A 4 -5.66 1.28 2.44
C LEU A 4 -4.99 -0.08 2.61
N TYR A 5 -5.79 -1.16 2.61
CA TYR A 5 -5.28 -2.51 2.74
C TYR A 5 -4.49 -2.97 1.51
N ALA A 6 -4.97 -2.63 0.32
CA ALA A 6 -4.26 -2.85 -0.94
C ALA A 6 -2.92 -2.11 -0.96
N ALA A 7 -2.88 -0.84 -0.51
CA ALA A 7 -1.63 -0.08 -0.36
C ALA A 7 -0.65 -0.75 0.61
N ASN A 8 -1.15 -1.51 1.59
CA ASN A 8 -0.37 -2.29 2.55
C ASN A 8 -0.11 -3.74 2.10
N LYS A 9 -0.42 -4.10 0.85
CA LYS A 9 -0.24 -5.44 0.26
C LYS A 9 -0.98 -6.55 1.01
N ILE A 10 -2.12 -6.23 1.61
CA ILE A 10 -2.99 -7.23 2.23
C ILE A 10 -3.82 -7.89 1.11
N ARG A 11 -3.89 -9.22 1.13
CA ARG A 11 -4.57 -10.00 0.09
C ARG A 11 -6.10 -9.78 0.13
N PRO A 12 -6.80 -9.74 -1.01
CA PRO A 12 -8.26 -9.55 -1.10
C PRO A 12 -9.09 -10.44 -0.15
N PRO A 13 -8.82 -11.76 -0.02
CA PRO A 13 -9.59 -12.60 0.90
C PRO A 13 -9.49 -12.17 2.37
N ARG A 14 -8.32 -11.65 2.78
CA ARG A 14 -8.13 -11.15 4.16
C ARG A 14 -8.84 -9.82 4.39
N ILE A 15 -8.95 -8.99 3.35
CA ILE A 15 -9.67 -7.72 3.42
C ILE A 15 -11.17 -7.99 3.57
N ALA A 16 -11.71 -8.85 2.70
CA ALA A 16 -13.10 -9.28 2.72
C ALA A 16 -13.49 -9.86 4.10
N PHE A 17 -12.70 -10.83 4.60
CA PHE A 17 -12.93 -11.42 5.91
C PHE A 17 -12.90 -10.41 7.05
N ARG A 18 -11.95 -9.46 7.03
CA ARG A 18 -11.79 -8.48 8.12
C ARG A 18 -12.91 -7.45 8.14
N GLU A 19 -13.31 -6.97 6.97
CA GLU A 19 -14.28 -5.88 6.85
C GLU A 19 -15.72 -6.38 6.73
N GLY A 20 -15.94 -7.69 6.55
CA GLY A 20 -17.27 -8.26 6.33
C GLY A 20 -17.86 -7.85 4.98
N ILE A 21 -17.02 -7.66 3.96
CA ILE A 21 -17.40 -7.24 2.61
C ILE A 21 -17.29 -8.44 1.66
N ASP A 22 -18.14 -8.48 0.65
CA ASP A 22 -18.10 -9.50 -0.41
C ASP A 22 -16.73 -9.53 -1.11
N ILE A 23 -16.20 -10.74 -1.30
CA ILE A 23 -14.87 -10.92 -1.88
C ILE A 23 -14.82 -10.54 -3.36
N ALA A 24 -15.88 -10.77 -4.13
CA ALA A 24 -15.92 -10.41 -5.54
C ALA A 24 -15.90 -8.89 -5.71
N PHE A 25 -16.58 -8.14 -4.84
CA PHE A 25 -16.48 -6.67 -4.82
C PHE A 25 -15.05 -6.19 -4.51
N VAL A 26 -14.38 -6.80 -3.54
CA VAL A 26 -12.98 -6.47 -3.22
C VAL A 26 -12.05 -6.79 -4.40
N GLU A 27 -12.27 -7.92 -5.08
CA GLU A 27 -11.50 -8.31 -6.25
C GLU A 27 -11.74 -7.38 -7.43
N ALA A 28 -13.00 -7.00 -7.70
CA ALA A 28 -13.36 -6.05 -8.75
C ALA A 28 -12.72 -4.66 -8.54
N LEU A 29 -12.72 -4.16 -7.29
CA LEU A 29 -12.03 -2.92 -6.93
C LEU A 29 -10.51 -3.01 -7.19
N VAL A 30 -9.88 -4.13 -6.79
CA VAL A 30 -8.42 -4.33 -6.95
C VAL A 30 -8.03 -4.55 -8.41
N ALA A 31 -8.91 -5.20 -9.20
CA ALA A 31 -8.75 -5.39 -10.63
C ALA A 31 -9.01 -4.10 -11.43
N GLY A 32 -9.60 -3.07 -10.80
CA GLY A 32 -10.00 -1.83 -11.46
C GLY A 32 -11.28 -1.97 -12.30
N GLU A 33 -12.04 -3.03 -12.08
CA GLU A 33 -13.34 -3.28 -12.73
C GLU A 33 -14.46 -2.46 -12.10
N GLU A 34 -14.27 -1.99 -10.86
CA GLU A 34 -15.23 -1.18 -10.13
C GLU A 34 -14.58 0.06 -9.51
N GLU A 35 -15.28 1.20 -9.57
CA GLU A 35 -14.88 2.50 -8.99
C GLU A 35 -13.41 2.91 -9.21
N GLN A 36 -12.82 2.56 -10.36
CA GLN A 36 -11.38 2.62 -10.61
C GLN A 36 -10.73 3.97 -10.25
N ASP A 37 -11.30 5.09 -10.68
CA ASP A 37 -10.74 6.43 -10.41
C ASP A 37 -10.71 6.75 -8.91
N ARG A 38 -11.81 6.48 -8.20
CA ARG A 38 -11.91 6.71 -6.76
C ARG A 38 -10.98 5.78 -6.01
N PHE A 39 -10.94 4.51 -6.40
CA PHE A 39 -10.06 3.52 -5.78
C PHE A 39 -8.59 3.90 -5.95
N ASN A 40 -8.18 4.28 -7.16
CA ASN A 40 -6.80 4.70 -7.46
C ASN A 40 -6.39 5.97 -6.73
N TYR A 41 -7.29 6.96 -6.62
CA TYR A 41 -7.02 8.17 -5.83
C TYR A 41 -6.66 7.83 -4.38
N TRP A 42 -7.47 6.99 -3.73
CA TRP A 42 -7.20 6.57 -2.35
C TRP A 42 -6.00 5.64 -2.25
N LEU A 43 -5.78 4.77 -3.23
CA LEU A 43 -4.64 3.86 -3.26
C LEU A 43 -3.32 4.64 -3.32
N ASP A 44 -3.21 5.66 -4.16
CA ASP A 44 -2.04 6.55 -4.24
C ASP A 44 -1.84 7.33 -2.93
N HIS A 45 -2.93 7.88 -2.38
CA HIS A 45 -2.89 8.56 -1.08
C HIS A 45 -2.27 7.65 0.01
N TYR A 46 -2.77 6.41 0.15
CA TYR A 46 -2.27 5.48 1.17
C TYR A 46 -0.88 4.91 0.87
N ARG A 47 -0.48 4.80 -0.40
CA ARG A 47 0.91 4.46 -0.79
C ARG A 47 1.89 5.54 -0.31
N LYS A 48 1.55 6.82 -0.50
CA LYS A 48 2.34 7.96 -0.02
C LYS A 48 2.44 7.98 1.51
N GLU A 49 1.33 7.76 2.20
CA GLU A 49 1.30 7.66 3.66
C GLU A 49 2.18 6.51 4.17
N ARG A 50 2.03 5.30 3.61
CA ARG A 50 2.85 4.13 3.96
C ARG A 50 4.35 4.40 3.74
N ARG A 51 4.71 5.04 2.63
CA ARG A 51 6.10 5.47 2.36
C ARG A 51 6.59 6.38 3.47
N ARG A 52 5.82 7.43 3.79
CA ARG A 52 6.16 8.41 4.83
C ARG A 52 6.38 7.74 6.19
N GLU A 53 5.49 6.85 6.60
CA GLU A 53 5.63 6.09 7.85
C GLU A 53 6.89 5.21 7.88
N ARG A 54 7.20 4.51 6.77
CA ARG A 54 8.40 3.67 6.67
C ARG A 54 9.69 4.50 6.78
N LEU A 55 9.74 5.65 6.12
CA LEU A 55 10.86 6.59 6.23
C LEU A 55 10.95 7.24 7.61
N GLN A 56 9.83 7.50 8.30
CA GLN A 56 9.89 7.96 9.68
C GLN A 56 10.51 6.89 10.60
N LYS A 57 10.18 5.62 10.38
CA LYS A 57 10.74 4.50 11.16
C LYS A 57 12.24 4.30 10.94
N THR A 58 12.83 4.78 9.84
CA THR A 58 14.30 4.73 9.63
C THR A 58 15.06 5.79 10.42
N ARG A 59 14.39 6.84 10.93
CA ARG A 59 15.04 7.91 11.71
C ARG A 59 15.72 7.44 12.99
N LYS A 60 15.33 6.27 13.51
CA LYS A 60 15.99 5.62 14.65
C LYS A 60 17.33 4.95 14.28
N LEU A 61 17.63 4.82 12.99
CA LEU A 61 18.88 4.29 12.45
C LEU A 61 19.85 5.43 12.16
N VAL A 62 21.15 5.14 12.18
CA VAL A 62 22.22 6.14 11.95
C VAL A 62 23.16 5.65 10.85
N GLY A 63 23.77 6.59 10.12
CA GLY A 63 24.83 6.31 9.16
C GLY A 63 24.38 5.42 7.99
N SER A 64 25.26 4.51 7.58
CA SER A 64 25.06 3.61 6.44
C SER A 64 23.79 2.75 6.56
N ALA A 65 23.47 2.28 7.77
CA ALA A 65 22.29 1.46 8.01
C ALA A 65 20.98 2.18 7.68
N ARG A 66 20.91 3.49 7.94
CA ARG A 66 19.76 4.32 7.57
C ARG A 66 19.66 4.48 6.05
N PHE A 67 20.77 4.81 5.41
CA PHE A 67 20.84 5.03 3.96
C PHE A 67 20.44 3.78 3.16
N GLU A 68 20.94 2.61 3.55
CA GLU A 68 20.56 1.35 2.93
C GLU A 68 19.07 1.06 3.08
N GLN A 69 18.51 1.28 4.27
CA GLN A 69 17.11 1.01 4.55
C GLN A 69 16.19 1.96 3.78
N GLU A 70 16.51 3.25 3.72
CA GLU A 70 15.78 4.22 2.91
C GLU A 70 15.86 3.86 1.42
N SER A 71 17.04 3.50 0.92
CA SER A 71 17.22 3.06 -0.48
C SER A 71 16.39 1.82 -0.83
N ARG A 72 16.28 0.85 0.09
CA ARG A 72 15.42 -0.34 -0.09
C ARG A 72 13.95 0.06 -0.15
N ILE A 73 13.49 0.94 0.75
CA ILE A 73 12.11 1.44 0.77
C ILE A 73 11.77 2.13 -0.56
N GLU A 74 12.65 2.99 -1.08
CA GLU A 74 12.43 3.67 -2.36
C GLU A 74 12.38 2.70 -3.55
N ARG A 75 13.25 1.67 -3.56
CA ARG A 75 13.25 0.65 -4.64
C ARG A 75 11.98 -0.19 -4.63
N GLU A 76 11.55 -0.65 -3.46
CA GLU A 76 10.30 -1.41 -3.32
C GLU A 76 9.09 -0.61 -3.82
N LEU A 77 9.07 0.70 -3.58
CA LEU A 77 7.99 1.57 -4.03
C LEU A 77 8.01 1.80 -5.54
N LYS A 78 9.19 1.99 -6.15
CA LYS A 78 9.30 2.09 -7.61
C LYS A 78 8.77 0.83 -8.29
N ASN A 79 9.06 -0.34 -7.74
CA ASN A 79 8.54 -1.60 -8.25
C ASN A 79 7.02 -1.78 -8.02
N ASP A 80 6.42 -1.09 -7.04
CA ASP A 80 4.97 -1.11 -6.79
C ASP A 80 4.18 -0.15 -7.70
N THR A 81 4.87 0.73 -8.44
CA THR A 81 4.26 1.72 -9.34
C THR A 81 4.27 1.29 -10.81
N LEU A 82 4.91 0.16 -11.12
CA LEU A 82 4.94 -0.51 -12.44
C LEU A 82 3.97 -1.69 -12.42
#